data_AF-A0A0F9BTB5-F1
#
_entry.id   AF-A0A0F9BTB5-F1
#
_cell.length_a   1.000
_cell.length_b   1.000
_cell.length_c   1.000
_cell.angle_alpha   90.00
_cell.angle_beta   90.00
_cell.angle_gamma   90.00
#
_symmetry.space_group_name_H-M   'P 1'
#
loop_
_entity.id
_entity.type
_entity.pdbx_description
1 polymer ?
#
loop_
_entity_poly.entity_id
_entity_poly.type
_entity_poly.pdbx_seq_one_letter_code
_entity_poly.pdbx_strand_id
1 'polypeptide(L)'
;MEPYGNFKKKVMIIGEAPGAEEDRTGKPWQGKTGRLLQETLKEIGINLFEDCISVNAVNCAPPNNRTPTKKEIDCCRDIKVLKALAEHSPKKIILLGGVALTSFLGDRWKKKLGGITMWRGFAAPDQDYKAWV
;
A
#
# COMPACT_ATOMS: atom_id res chain seq x y z
N MET A 1 0.76 -12.52 0.53
CA MET A 1 1.82 -11.98 1.40
C MET A 1 1.21 -11.27 2.62
N GLU A 2 1.53 -11.72 3.84
CA GLU A 2 1.08 -11.00 5.04
C GLU A 2 1.70 -9.59 5.15
N PRO A 3 1.09 -8.66 5.92
CA PRO A 3 1.71 -7.39 6.25
C PRO A 3 3.15 -7.59 6.77
N TYR A 4 4.07 -6.76 6.31
CA TYR A 4 5.51 -6.94 6.57
C TYR A 4 6.17 -5.65 7.07
N GLY A 5 6.87 -5.74 8.20
CA GLY A 5 7.65 -4.65 8.80
C GLY A 5 7.35 -4.48 10.30
N ASN A 6 8.23 -3.78 11.02
CA ASN A 6 8.16 -3.62 12.48
C ASN A 6 7.31 -2.42 12.93
N PHE A 7 6.87 -1.57 11.99
CA PHE A 7 5.89 -0.52 12.25
C PHE A 7 6.26 0.51 13.34
N LYS A 8 7.56 0.70 13.63
CA LYS A 8 8.01 1.55 14.76
C LYS A 8 7.52 3.00 14.70
N LYS A 9 7.37 3.56 13.49
CA LYS A 9 6.89 4.95 13.29
C LYS A 9 5.41 5.04 12.97
N LYS A 10 4.65 3.95 13.07
CA LYS A 10 3.21 3.87 12.76
C LYS A 10 2.86 4.34 11.35
N VAL A 11 3.74 4.06 10.39
CA VAL A 11 3.53 4.36 8.97
C VAL A 11 3.12 3.08 8.25
N MET A 12 1.98 3.10 7.57
CA MET A 12 1.55 2.03 6.68
C MET A 12 1.80 2.42 5.23
N ILE A 13 2.33 1.51 4.43
CA ILE A 13 2.54 1.71 3.00
C ILE A 13 1.72 0.66 2.26
N ILE A 14 0.82 1.12 1.39
CA ILE A 14 -0.04 0.26 0.59
C ILE A 14 0.45 0.29 -0.87
N GLY A 15 0.92 -0.86 -1.36
CA GLY A 15 1.31 -1.08 -2.74
C GLY A 15 0.22 -1.74 -3.59
N GLU A 16 0.55 -2.07 -4.84
CA GLU A 16 -0.37 -2.72 -5.78
C GLU A 16 -0.52 -4.22 -5.51
N ALA A 17 0.53 -4.99 -5.76
CA ALA A 17 0.57 -6.44 -5.67
C ALA A 17 2.04 -6.89 -5.56
N PRO A 18 2.34 -8.11 -5.07
CA PRO A 18 3.70 -8.64 -5.15
C PRO A 18 4.09 -8.83 -6.62
N GLY A 19 5.33 -8.47 -6.96
CA GLY A 19 5.94 -8.83 -8.23
C GLY A 19 6.58 -10.21 -8.17
N ALA A 20 7.18 -10.66 -9.27
CA ALA A 20 7.79 -11.98 -9.37
C ALA A 20 8.88 -12.25 -8.31
N GLU A 21 9.67 -11.23 -7.96
CA GLU A 21 10.74 -11.39 -6.97
C GLU A 21 10.18 -11.42 -5.54
N GLU A 22 9.17 -10.59 -5.26
CA GLU A 22 8.45 -10.60 -4.00
C GLU A 22 7.72 -11.93 -3.78
N ASP A 23 7.10 -12.48 -4.82
CA ASP A 23 6.42 -13.77 -4.78
C ASP A 23 7.42 -14.91 -4.51
N ARG A 24 8.57 -14.90 -5.19
CA ARG A 24 9.65 -15.89 -5.00
C ARG A 24 10.28 -15.85 -3.61
N THR A 25 10.46 -14.66 -3.05
CA THR A 25 11.20 -14.46 -1.78
C THR A 25 10.29 -14.36 -0.56
N GLY A 26 8.98 -14.17 -0.75
CA GLY A 26 8.03 -13.92 0.33
C GLY A 26 8.21 -12.56 1.03
N LYS A 27 9.06 -11.67 0.50
CA LYS A 27 9.37 -10.36 1.08
C LYS A 27 8.91 -9.25 0.13
N PRO A 28 8.28 -8.16 0.60
CA PRO A 28 7.86 -7.09 -0.30
C PRO A 28 9.04 -6.20 -0.72
N TRP A 29 8.87 -5.48 -1.83
CA TRP A 29 9.81 -4.47 -2.33
C TRP A 29 11.20 -5.00 -2.72
N GLN A 30 11.27 -6.24 -3.23
CA GLN A 30 12.52 -6.87 -3.67
C GLN A 30 12.85 -6.58 -5.14
N GLY A 31 11.90 -6.07 -5.92
CA GLY A 31 12.13 -5.59 -7.28
C GLY A 31 12.93 -4.28 -7.36
N LYS A 32 13.21 -3.83 -8.58
CA LYS A 32 13.95 -2.56 -8.83
C LYS A 32 13.26 -1.35 -8.20
N THR A 33 11.96 -1.20 -8.41
CA THR A 33 11.16 -0.10 -7.84
C THR A 33 11.08 -0.18 -6.31
N GLY A 34 11.04 -1.39 -5.76
CA GLY A 34 11.05 -1.61 -4.31
C GLY A 34 12.37 -1.19 -3.66
N ARG A 35 13.51 -1.44 -4.32
CA ARG A 35 14.82 -0.93 -3.87
C ARG A 35 14.90 0.58 -3.93
N LEU A 36 14.40 1.20 -5.02
CA LEU A 36 14.32 2.66 -5.12
C LEU A 36 13.49 3.25 -3.96
N LEU A 37 12.34 2.66 -3.64
CA LEU A 37 11.53 3.11 -2.49
C LEU A 37 12.32 3.03 -1.17
N GLN A 38 13.06 1.93 -0.95
CA GLN A 38 13.89 1.78 0.25
C GLN A 38 14.97 2.86 0.33
N GLU A 39 15.63 3.17 -0.78
CA GLU A 39 16.66 4.21 -0.87
C GLU A 39 16.07 5.60 -0.60
N THR A 40 14.96 5.95 -1.26
CA THR A 40 14.29 7.25 -1.07
C THR A 40 13.80 7.45 0.36
N LEU A 41 13.24 6.42 1.00
CA LEU A 41 12.83 6.53 2.40
C LEU A 41 14.05 6.67 3.33
N LYS A 42 15.15 5.97 3.02
CA LYS A 42 16.38 6.03 3.80
C LYS A 42 17.02 7.42 3.75
N GLU A 43 16.96 8.10 2.61
CA GLU A 43 17.45 9.49 2.46
C GLU A 43 16.78 10.47 3.44
N ILE A 44 15.52 10.23 3.79
CA ILE A 44 14.77 11.01 4.78
C ILE A 44 14.76 10.38 6.18
N GLY A 45 15.67 9.43 6.45
CA GLY A 45 15.83 8.79 7.75
C GLY A 45 14.72 7.81 8.13
N ILE A 46 14.02 7.24 7.15
CA ILE A 46 12.99 6.21 7.34
C ILE A 46 13.49 4.88 6.80
N ASN A 47 13.55 3.86 7.65
CA ASN A 47 13.82 2.49 7.20
C ASN A 47 12.50 1.77 6.91
N LEU A 48 12.28 1.38 5.64
CA LEU A 48 11.05 0.75 5.18
C LEU A 48 10.59 -0.45 6.03
N PHE A 49 11.52 -1.30 6.48
CA PHE A 49 11.17 -2.54 7.19
C PHE A 49 11.16 -2.37 8.72
N GLU A 50 11.86 -1.37 9.27
CA GLU A 50 11.85 -1.09 10.71
C GLU A 50 10.74 -0.11 11.10
N ASP A 51 10.55 0.94 10.32
CA ASP A 51 9.70 2.07 10.67
C ASP A 51 8.27 1.93 10.14
N CYS A 52 8.11 1.25 9.01
CA CYS A 52 6.84 1.12 8.32
C CYS A 52 6.29 -0.31 8.42
N ILE A 53 5.02 -0.46 8.03
CA ILE A 53 4.44 -1.75 7.67
C ILE A 53 3.95 -1.69 6.23
N SER A 54 4.28 -2.72 5.46
CA SER A 54 3.95 -2.84 4.05
C SER A 54 2.76 -3.77 3.85
N VAL A 55 1.80 -3.34 3.06
CA VAL A 55 0.62 -4.10 2.67
C VAL A 55 0.43 -3.94 1.16
N ASN A 56 -0.10 -4.93 0.47
CA ASN A 56 -0.51 -4.79 -0.93
C ASN A 56 -2.03 -4.80 -1.04
N ALA A 57 -2.56 -3.99 -1.96
CA ALA A 57 -3.97 -3.97 -2.31
C ALA A 57 -4.44 -5.33 -2.84
N VAL A 58 -3.58 -6.06 -3.55
CA VAL A 58 -3.79 -7.45 -3.96
C VAL A 58 -2.68 -8.34 -3.41
N ASN A 59 -3.08 -9.45 -2.80
CA ASN A 59 -2.18 -10.28 -2.01
C ASN A 59 -1.31 -11.26 -2.83
N CYS A 60 -1.72 -11.51 -4.07
CA CYS A 60 -1.18 -12.52 -4.97
C CYS A 60 -0.58 -11.85 -6.21
N ALA A 61 0.49 -12.44 -6.75
CA ALA A 61 1.11 -11.94 -7.97
C ALA A 61 0.13 -12.11 -9.15
N PRO A 62 -0.27 -11.03 -9.83
CA PRO A 62 -1.14 -11.15 -11.00
C PRO A 62 -0.39 -11.85 -12.14
N PRO A 63 -1.07 -12.67 -12.97
CA PRO A 63 -0.45 -13.27 -14.14
C PRO A 63 0.22 -12.21 -15.02
N ASN A 64 1.47 -12.46 -15.40
CA ASN A 64 2.30 -11.54 -16.19
C ASN A 64 2.47 -10.12 -15.58
N ASN A 65 2.33 -9.97 -14.26
CA ASN A 65 2.36 -8.68 -13.56
C ASN A 65 1.39 -7.64 -14.16
N ARG A 66 0.26 -8.09 -14.71
CA ARG A 66 -0.78 -7.15 -15.17
C ARG A 66 -1.35 -6.37 -13.98
N THR A 67 -1.94 -5.22 -14.26
CA THR A 67 -2.72 -4.49 -13.26
C THR A 67 -3.87 -5.37 -12.76
N PRO A 68 -4.06 -5.49 -11.43
CA PRO A 68 -5.22 -6.16 -10.87
C PRO A 68 -6.54 -5.53 -11.31
N THR A 69 -7.54 -6.38 -11.51
CA THR A 69 -8.91 -5.96 -11.80
C THR A 69 -9.59 -5.43 -10.55
N LYS A 70 -10.65 -4.62 -10.71
CA LYS A 70 -11.46 -4.14 -9.57
C LYS A 70 -11.94 -5.30 -8.69
N LYS A 71 -12.38 -6.41 -9.29
CA LYS A 71 -12.84 -7.59 -8.54
C LYS A 71 -11.75 -8.20 -7.67
N GLU A 72 -10.51 -8.27 -8.16
CA GLU A 72 -9.36 -8.77 -7.38
C GLU A 72 -9.01 -7.83 -6.23
N ILE A 73 -9.06 -6.52 -6.48
CA ILE A 73 -8.84 -5.47 -5.48
C ILE A 73 -9.90 -5.57 -4.38
N ASP A 74 -11.18 -5.59 -4.75
CA ASP A 74 -12.31 -5.66 -3.80
C ASP A 74 -12.23 -6.94 -2.96
N CYS A 75 -11.91 -8.09 -3.58
CA CYS A 75 -11.75 -9.37 -2.89
C CYS A 75 -10.66 -9.32 -1.82
N CYS A 76 -9.51 -8.71 -2.12
CA CYS A 76 -8.40 -8.61 -1.18
C CYS A 76 -8.57 -7.48 -0.15
N ARG A 77 -9.36 -6.45 -0.48
CA ARG A 77 -9.52 -5.23 0.33
C ARG A 77 -9.94 -5.56 1.77
N ASP A 78 -11.04 -6.28 1.92
CA ASP A 78 -11.62 -6.53 3.25
C ASP A 78 -10.72 -7.44 4.10
N ILE A 79 -10.20 -8.50 3.49
CA ILE A 79 -9.43 -9.53 4.19
C ILE A 79 -8.00 -9.12 4.50
N LYS A 80 -7.42 -8.16 3.75
CA LYS A 80 -6.03 -7.72 3.93
C LYS A 80 -5.91 -6.26 4.32
N VAL A 81 -6.38 -5.35 3.49
CA VAL A 81 -6.14 -3.91 3.70
C VAL A 81 -6.90 -3.40 4.91
N LEU A 82 -8.22 -3.65 4.99
CA LEU A 82 -9.04 -3.19 6.10
C LEU A 82 -8.64 -3.87 7.42
N LYS A 83 -8.34 -5.18 7.35
CA LYS A 83 -7.82 -5.93 8.50
C LYS A 83 -6.49 -5.34 9.01
N ALA A 84 -5.52 -5.09 8.13
CA ALA A 84 -4.24 -4.52 8.52
C ALA A 84 -4.41 -3.11 9.13
N LEU A 85 -5.29 -2.27 8.56
CA LEU A 85 -5.62 -0.95 9.09
C LEU A 85 -6.19 -1.04 10.51
N ALA A 86 -7.11 -1.97 10.75
CA ALA A 86 -7.69 -2.20 12.07
C ALA A 86 -6.66 -2.70 13.09
N GLU A 87 -5.80 -3.65 12.70
CA GLU A 87 -4.79 -4.24 13.57
C GLU A 87 -3.67 -3.26 13.95
N HIS A 88 -3.22 -2.44 13.00
CA HIS A 88 -2.04 -1.60 13.21
C HIS A 88 -2.38 -0.17 13.60
N SER A 89 -3.58 0.34 13.29
CA SER A 89 -3.99 1.71 13.62
C SER A 89 -2.92 2.78 13.27
N PRO A 90 -2.52 2.90 11.98
CA PRO A 90 -1.45 3.79 11.56
C PRO A 90 -1.75 5.27 11.83
N LYS A 91 -0.68 6.07 11.91
CA LYS A 91 -0.77 7.54 11.97
C LYS A 91 -0.56 8.17 10.60
N LYS A 92 0.13 7.47 9.70
CA LYS A 92 0.32 7.87 8.31
C LYS A 92 0.11 6.65 7.41
N ILE A 93 -0.58 6.83 6.30
CA ILE A 93 -0.86 5.81 5.29
C ILE A 93 -0.35 6.37 3.98
N ILE A 94 0.53 5.65 3.29
CA ILE A 94 1.07 6.07 2.00
C ILE A 94 0.51 5.15 0.93
N LEU A 95 -0.25 5.71 -0.01
CA LEU A 95 -0.84 4.97 -1.12
C LEU A 95 0.08 5.06 -2.34
N LEU A 96 0.74 3.95 -2.69
CA LEU A 96 1.66 3.89 -3.82
C LEU A 96 0.96 3.34 -5.06
N GLY A 97 0.45 4.25 -5.89
CA GLY A 97 -0.13 3.95 -7.20
C GLY A 97 -1.67 3.89 -7.22
N GLY A 98 -2.22 3.77 -8.43
CA GLY A 98 -3.67 3.83 -8.65
C GLY A 98 -4.44 2.66 -8.05
N VAL A 99 -3.82 1.48 -7.96
CA VAL A 99 -4.44 0.30 -7.35
C VAL A 99 -4.55 0.44 -5.83
N ALA A 100 -3.49 0.91 -5.17
CA ALA A 100 -3.53 1.24 -3.74
C ALA A 100 -4.58 2.32 -3.44
N LEU A 101 -4.64 3.37 -4.28
CA LEU A 101 -5.66 4.42 -4.21
C LEU A 101 -7.08 3.84 -4.33
N THR A 102 -7.31 2.98 -5.33
CA THR A 102 -8.61 2.35 -5.56
C THR A 102 -9.00 1.45 -4.39
N SER A 103 -8.06 0.66 -3.87
CA SER A 103 -8.29 -0.22 -2.73
C SER A 103 -8.66 0.57 -1.47
N PHE A 104 -8.02 1.71 -1.21
CA PHE A 104 -8.29 2.49 -0.01
C PHE A 104 -9.53 3.40 -0.15
N LEU A 105 -9.61 4.20 -1.21
CA LEU A 105 -10.64 5.23 -1.40
C LEU A 105 -11.82 4.81 -2.30
N GLY A 106 -11.74 3.70 -3.03
CA GLY A 106 -12.70 3.35 -4.08
C GLY A 106 -14.16 3.38 -3.64
N ASP A 107 -14.46 2.81 -2.47
CA ASP A 107 -15.82 2.78 -1.92
C ASP A 107 -16.11 3.93 -0.94
N ARG A 108 -15.12 4.79 -0.67
CA ARG A 108 -15.20 5.89 0.30
C ARG A 108 -15.37 7.25 -0.38
N TRP A 109 -14.95 7.36 -1.64
CA TRP A 109 -15.03 8.59 -2.42
C TRP A 109 -16.32 8.63 -3.24
N LYS A 110 -17.19 9.61 -2.96
CA LYS A 110 -18.52 9.72 -3.61
C LYS A 110 -18.46 10.20 -5.06
N LYS A 111 -17.35 10.80 -5.50
CA LYS A 111 -17.16 11.30 -6.87
C LYS A 111 -16.33 10.30 -7.68
N LYS A 112 -16.21 10.54 -8.99
CA LYS A 112 -15.26 9.80 -9.82
C LYS A 112 -13.84 9.99 -9.25
N LEU A 113 -13.19 8.88 -8.86
CA LEU A 113 -11.84 8.88 -8.28
C LEU A 113 -10.80 9.44 -9.26
N GLY A 114 -10.94 9.11 -10.55
CA GLY A 114 -10.01 9.50 -11.61
C GLY A 114 -8.63 8.86 -11.47
N GLY A 115 -7.64 9.38 -12.20
CA GLY A 115 -6.30 8.79 -12.27
C GLY A 115 -5.37 9.25 -11.14
N ILE A 116 -4.33 8.47 -10.86
CA ILE A 116 -3.31 8.75 -9.83
C ILE A 116 -2.65 10.13 -9.97
N THR A 117 -2.60 10.68 -11.19
CA THR A 117 -2.03 12.01 -11.46
C THR A 117 -2.75 13.15 -10.75
N MET A 118 -4.04 13.00 -10.44
CA MET A 118 -4.80 13.99 -9.67
C MET A 118 -4.50 13.94 -8.17
N TRP A 119 -3.98 12.81 -7.68
CA TRP A 119 -3.79 12.53 -6.27
C TRP A 119 -2.33 12.60 -5.83
N ARG A 120 -1.39 12.50 -6.77
CA ARG A 120 0.05 12.52 -6.47
C ARG A 120 0.41 13.81 -5.74
N GLY A 121 0.98 13.67 -4.54
CA GLY A 121 1.40 14.79 -3.69
C GLY A 121 0.27 15.38 -2.83
N PHE A 122 -0.96 14.88 -2.98
CA PHE A 122 -2.05 15.22 -2.08
C PHE A 122 -1.84 14.52 -0.73
N ALA A 123 -2.14 15.22 0.36
CA ALA A 123 -2.14 14.68 1.70
C ALA A 123 -3.40 15.17 2.43
N ALA A 124 -4.18 14.26 2.98
CA ALA A 124 -5.43 14.60 3.65
C ALA A 124 -5.61 13.85 4.97
N PRO A 125 -6.27 14.48 5.96
CA PRO A 125 -6.65 13.77 7.17
C PRO A 125 -7.82 12.83 6.87
N ASP A 126 -7.66 11.57 7.29
CA ASP A 126 -8.68 10.55 7.28
C ASP A 126 -9.37 10.47 8.63
N GLN A 127 -10.67 10.77 8.66
CA GLN A 127 -11.44 10.85 9.91
C GLN A 127 -11.76 9.46 10.49
N ASP A 128 -11.94 8.44 9.64
CA ASP A 128 -12.31 7.10 10.07
C ASP A 128 -11.11 6.41 10.73
N TYR A 129 -9.93 6.50 10.11
CA TYR A 129 -8.70 5.88 10.62
C TYR A 129 -7.87 6.80 11.52
N LYS A 130 -8.26 8.07 11.69
CA LYS A 130 -7.54 9.08 12.49
C LYS A 130 -6.05 9.15 12.11
N ALA A 131 -5.80 9.14 10.80
CA ALA A 131 -4.48 9.06 10.18
C ALA A 131 -4.36 10.12 9.07
N TRP A 132 -3.14 10.45 8.68
CA TRP A 132 -2.88 11.17 7.43
C TRP A 132 -2.72 10.17 6.29
N VAL A 133 -3.34 10.45 5.15
CA VAL A 133 -3.24 9.66 3.90
C VAL A 133 -2.65 10.52 2.81
#